data_AF-A0A178HRL7-F1
#
_entry.id   AF-A0A178HRL7-F1
#
_cell.length_a   1.000
_cell.length_b   1.000
_cell.length_c   1.000
_cell.angle_alpha   90.00
_cell.angle_beta   90.00
_cell.angle_gamma   90.00
#
_symmetry.space_group_name_H-M   'P 1'
#
loop_
_entity.id
_entity.type
_entity.pdbx_description
1 polymer ?
#
loop_
_entity_poly.entity_id
_entity_poly.type
_entity_poly.pdbx_seq_one_letter_code
_entity_poly.pdbx_strand_id
1 'polypeptide(L)'
;MQRGPSPTINWRFFQWIWETFSPAATEHKNSQTAFDEVRRHKADLLDKAYLYVEFPRRKYARLGETFQTYHPEYAAKILVEDMAADLAVVADDSTKAQVVRKNYALARRRLARQGLKYRAIEAQSGYAEALEKDTTAYHRFRAAHDALAAYRPVTLTEVAAIIRTTSAVGPYVGHSHGINVRDIADMLDGGASA
;
A
#
# COMPACT_ATOMS: atom_id res chain seq x y z
N MET A 1 17.18 -55.65 -1.87
CA MET A 1 16.76 -54.24 -1.74
C MET A 1 17.50 -53.42 -2.79
N GLN A 2 16.87 -53.14 -3.93
CA GLN A 2 17.43 -52.22 -4.93
C GLN A 2 17.26 -50.79 -4.39
N ARG A 3 18.38 -50.07 -4.21
CA ARG A 3 18.31 -48.62 -3.97
C ARG A 3 17.80 -48.00 -5.26
N GLY A 4 16.58 -47.47 -5.23
CA GLY A 4 16.04 -46.67 -6.33
C GLY A 4 16.97 -45.49 -6.65
N PRO A 5 16.91 -44.95 -7.88
CA PRO A 5 17.76 -43.85 -8.28
C PRO A 5 17.64 -42.69 -7.27
N SER A 6 18.79 -42.19 -6.83
CA SER A 6 18.87 -41.02 -5.94
C SER A 6 18.08 -39.87 -6.58
N PRO A 7 17.20 -39.18 -5.85
CA PRO A 7 16.44 -38.06 -6.41
C PRO A 7 17.45 -36.97 -6.82
N THR A 8 17.73 -36.88 -8.11
CA THR A 8 18.56 -35.84 -8.68
C THR A 8 17.85 -34.52 -8.47
N ILE A 9 18.47 -33.63 -7.69
CA ILE A 9 18.00 -32.26 -7.56
C ILE A 9 17.91 -31.68 -8.96
N ASN A 10 16.76 -31.15 -9.34
CA ASN A 10 16.67 -30.29 -10.49
C ASN A 10 17.40 -28.99 -10.15
N TRP A 11 18.73 -29.01 -10.32
CA TRP A 11 19.61 -27.92 -9.91
C TRP A 11 19.27 -26.63 -10.65
N ARG A 12 18.74 -26.73 -11.87
CA ARG A 12 18.21 -25.59 -12.64
C ARG A 12 17.01 -24.95 -11.96
N PHE A 13 16.10 -25.74 -11.39
CA PHE A 13 14.96 -25.23 -10.64
C PHE A 13 15.37 -24.58 -9.32
N PHE A 14 16.26 -25.25 -8.56
CA PHE A 14 16.79 -24.67 -7.32
C PHE A 14 17.47 -23.32 -7.59
N GLN A 15 18.31 -23.28 -8.62
CA GLN A 15 18.99 -22.08 -9.07
C GLN A 15 18.00 -21.00 -9.51
N TRP A 16 16.94 -21.36 -10.26
CA TRP A 16 15.89 -20.41 -10.65
C TRP A 16 15.15 -19.80 -9.45
N ILE A 17 14.72 -20.60 -8.46
CA ILE A 17 14.09 -20.07 -7.23
C ILE A 17 15.03 -19.09 -6.53
N TRP A 18 16.30 -19.49 -6.38
CA TRP A 18 17.30 -18.69 -5.67
C TRP A 18 17.65 -17.40 -6.40
N GLU A 19 17.66 -17.41 -7.73
CA GLU A 19 18.00 -16.25 -8.57
C GLU A 19 16.79 -15.33 -8.83
N THR A 20 15.56 -15.84 -8.75
CA THR A 20 14.35 -15.10 -9.14
C THR A 20 13.51 -14.69 -7.94
N PHE A 21 13.14 -15.65 -7.08
CA PHE A 21 12.21 -15.40 -5.97
C PHE A 21 12.91 -14.75 -4.77
N SER A 22 14.04 -15.30 -4.33
CA SER A 22 14.76 -14.80 -3.15
C SER A 22 15.15 -13.32 -3.25
N PRO A 23 15.71 -12.84 -4.39
CA PRO A 23 16.09 -11.44 -4.54
C PRO A 23 14.86 -10.53 -4.61
N ALA A 24 13.80 -10.93 -5.32
CA ALA A 24 12.57 -10.16 -5.41
C ALA A 24 11.86 -10.02 -4.05
N ALA A 25 11.82 -11.09 -3.26
CA ALA A 25 11.29 -11.06 -1.90
C ALA A 25 12.14 -10.18 -0.97
N THR A 26 13.46 -10.29 -1.05
CA THR A 26 14.37 -9.45 -0.26
C THR A 26 14.25 -7.98 -0.66
N GLU A 27 14.19 -7.68 -1.95
CA GLU A 27 14.00 -6.32 -2.48
C GLU A 27 12.69 -5.71 -1.97
N HIS A 28 11.58 -6.43 -2.08
CA HIS A 28 10.28 -5.95 -1.60
C HIS A 28 10.23 -5.76 -0.07
N LYS A 29 10.86 -6.65 0.70
CA LYS A 29 10.98 -6.46 2.15
C LYS A 29 11.76 -5.18 2.48
N ASN A 30 12.86 -4.94 1.78
CA ASN A 30 13.69 -3.76 1.98
C ASN A 30 12.99 -2.48 1.52
N SER A 31 12.32 -2.49 0.37
CA SER A 31 11.55 -1.36 -0.14
C SER A 31 10.43 -0.98 0.82
N GLN A 32 9.74 -1.98 1.38
CA GLN A 32 8.67 -1.71 2.31
C GLN A 32 9.21 -1.11 3.61
N THR A 33 10.32 -1.65 4.12
CA THR A 33 10.95 -1.09 5.33
C THR A 33 11.30 0.39 5.11
N ALA A 34 11.89 0.72 3.96
CA ALA A 34 12.20 2.09 3.59
C ALA A 34 10.94 2.95 3.40
N PHE A 35 9.89 2.41 2.78
CA PHE A 35 8.60 3.09 2.62
C PHE A 35 7.95 3.39 3.97
N ASP A 36 7.99 2.45 4.92
CA ASP A 36 7.47 2.64 6.27
C ASP A 36 8.21 3.72 7.04
N GLU A 37 9.54 3.81 6.89
CA GLU A 37 10.34 4.89 7.47
C GLU A 37 9.93 6.25 6.89
N VAL A 38 9.79 6.34 5.57
CA VAL A 38 9.35 7.55 4.88
C VAL A 38 7.92 7.94 5.26
N ARG A 39 7.02 6.97 5.40
CA ARG A 39 5.65 7.18 5.88
C ARG A 39 5.64 7.74 7.29
N ARG A 40 6.41 7.18 8.22
CA ARG A 40 6.56 7.71 9.59
C ARG A 40 7.14 9.12 9.58
N HIS A 41 8.14 9.38 8.74
CA HIS A 41 8.73 10.72 8.59
C HIS A 41 7.71 11.75 8.06
N LYS A 42 6.94 11.40 7.03
CA LYS A 42 5.84 12.22 6.52
C LYS A 42 4.81 12.52 7.61
N ALA A 43 4.41 11.50 8.38
CA ALA A 43 3.46 11.66 9.47
C ALA A 43 3.97 12.64 10.54
N ASP A 44 5.25 12.56 10.90
CA ASP A 44 5.91 13.50 11.84
C ASP A 44 5.93 14.94 11.29
N LEU A 45 6.25 15.14 10.01
CA LEU A 45 6.18 16.46 9.38
C LEU A 45 4.76 17.04 9.37
N LEU A 46 3.76 16.21 9.06
CA LEU A 46 2.35 16.61 9.07
C LEU A 46 1.85 16.95 10.48
N ASP A 47 2.30 16.21 11.50
CA ASP A 47 1.98 16.49 12.89
C ASP A 47 2.52 17.86 13.32
N LYS A 48 3.79 18.15 13.00
CA LYS A 48 4.45 19.44 13.27
C LYS A 48 3.86 20.62 12.51
N ALA A 49 3.24 20.38 11.36
CA ALA A 49 2.71 21.45 10.51
C ALA A 49 1.36 22.01 10.99
N TYR A 50 0.68 21.35 11.94
CA TYR A 50 -0.61 21.78 12.51
C TYR A 50 -1.59 22.28 11.43
N LEU A 51 -1.82 21.46 10.41
CA LEU A 51 -2.68 21.83 9.29
C LEU A 51 -4.16 21.74 9.70
N TYR A 52 -4.80 22.90 9.93
CA TYR A 52 -6.23 22.99 10.24
C TYR A 52 -7.00 23.83 9.22
N VAL A 53 -8.23 23.40 8.95
CA VAL A 53 -9.20 24.11 8.12
C VAL A 53 -10.50 24.28 8.91
N GLU A 54 -11.03 25.50 8.91
CA GLU A 54 -12.36 25.81 9.44
C GLU A 54 -13.43 25.52 8.38
N PHE A 55 -14.41 24.70 8.72
CA PHE A 55 -15.52 24.33 7.83
C PHE A 55 -16.79 25.09 8.24
N PRO A 56 -17.65 25.53 7.30
CA PRO A 56 -18.87 26.25 7.68
C PRO A 56 -19.82 25.45 8.59
N ARG A 57 -19.90 24.12 8.43
CA ARG A 57 -20.70 23.22 9.28
C ARG A 57 -19.97 22.65 10.49
N ARG A 58 -18.63 22.79 10.58
CA ARG A 58 -17.80 22.13 11.61
C ARG A 58 -16.70 23.05 12.09
N LYS A 59 -16.49 23.14 13.41
CA LYS A 59 -15.55 24.12 13.98
C LYS A 59 -14.13 24.03 13.38
N TYR A 60 -13.50 22.85 13.39
CA TYR A 60 -12.19 22.66 12.76
C TYR A 60 -12.03 21.23 12.28
N ALA A 61 -11.34 21.05 11.16
CA ALA A 61 -10.87 19.76 10.71
C ALA A 61 -9.36 19.79 10.51
N ARG A 62 -8.69 18.81 11.11
CA ARG A 62 -7.25 18.61 10.96
C ARG A 62 -6.98 17.85 9.67
N LEU A 63 -5.99 18.29 8.90
CA LEU A 63 -5.53 17.61 7.70
C LEU A 63 -4.35 16.68 8.03
N GLY A 64 -4.34 15.46 7.50
CA GLY A 64 -3.27 14.49 7.76
C GLY A 64 -3.65 13.03 7.47
N GLU A 65 -2.68 12.13 7.69
CA GLU A 65 -2.75 10.69 7.37
C GLU A 65 -3.47 9.84 8.42
N THR A 66 -3.81 10.38 9.60
CA THR A 66 -4.42 9.58 10.67
C THR A 66 -5.94 9.39 10.49
N PHE A 67 -6.48 8.34 11.10
CA PHE A 67 -7.86 7.84 10.94
C PHE A 67 -8.98 8.86 11.28
N GLN A 68 -8.63 10.02 11.85
CA GLN A 68 -9.54 11.10 12.22
C GLN A 68 -9.27 12.41 11.46
N THR A 69 -8.27 12.44 10.57
CA THR A 69 -7.86 13.64 9.83
C THR A 69 -8.25 13.55 8.36
N TYR A 70 -8.67 14.68 7.78
CA TYR A 70 -9.10 14.73 6.39
C TYR A 70 -7.90 14.90 5.47
N HIS A 71 -7.75 14.07 4.45
CA HIS A 71 -6.88 14.48 3.34
C HIS A 71 -7.50 15.66 2.58
N PRO A 72 -6.68 16.54 1.97
CA PRO A 72 -7.18 17.72 1.27
C PRO A 72 -8.26 17.43 0.22
N GLU A 73 -8.15 16.33 -0.50
CA GLU A 73 -9.11 15.86 -1.49
C GLU A 73 -10.47 15.48 -0.89
N TYR A 74 -10.48 14.76 0.25
CA TYR A 74 -11.70 14.43 0.97
C TYR A 74 -12.33 15.68 1.59
N ALA A 75 -11.51 16.58 2.13
CA ALA A 75 -11.97 17.88 2.63
C ALA A 75 -12.65 18.70 1.53
N ALA A 76 -12.11 18.70 0.30
CA ALA A 76 -12.70 19.41 -0.83
C ALA A 76 -14.07 18.83 -1.21
N LYS A 77 -14.20 17.50 -1.23
CA LYS A 77 -15.47 16.82 -1.49
C LYS A 77 -16.53 17.17 -0.46
N ILE A 78 -16.18 17.13 0.83
CA ILE A 78 -17.09 17.49 1.93
C ILE A 78 -17.58 18.94 1.79
N LEU A 79 -16.68 19.89 1.46
CA LEU A 79 -17.10 21.28 1.26
C LEU A 79 -18.08 21.45 0.09
N VAL A 80 -18.06 20.58 -0.92
CA VAL A 80 -19.03 20.61 -2.02
C VAL A 80 -20.39 20.07 -1.56
N GLU A 81 -20.38 18.92 -0.88
CA GLU A 81 -21.59 18.26 -0.37
C GLU A 81 -22.30 19.12 0.68
N ASP A 82 -21.54 19.64 1.64
CA ASP A 82 -22.07 20.51 2.69
C ASP A 82 -22.63 21.82 2.14
N MET A 83 -21.98 22.40 1.12
CA MET A 83 -22.48 23.60 0.45
C MET A 83 -23.80 23.35 -0.26
N ALA A 84 -23.93 22.23 -0.97
CA ALA A 84 -25.17 21.88 -1.65
C ALA A 84 -26.33 21.72 -0.65
N ALA A 85 -26.05 21.04 0.47
CA ALA A 85 -27.03 20.86 1.52
C ALA A 85 -27.41 22.18 2.22
N ASP A 86 -26.46 23.09 2.49
CA ASP A 86 -26.78 24.40 3.07
C ASP A 86 -27.55 25.30 2.09
N LEU A 87 -27.23 25.24 0.80
CA LEU A 87 -27.97 25.99 -0.22
C LEU A 87 -29.41 25.50 -0.36
N ALA A 88 -29.66 24.20 -0.20
CA ALA A 88 -31.02 23.65 -0.20
C ALA A 88 -31.87 24.18 0.96
N VAL A 89 -31.26 24.42 2.13
CA VAL A 89 -31.96 24.96 3.31
C VAL A 89 -32.36 26.43 3.12
N VAL A 90 -31.59 27.21 2.36
CA VAL A 90 -31.81 28.65 2.14
C VAL A 90 -32.29 28.97 0.73
N ALA A 91 -32.89 28.01 0.03
CA ALA A 91 -33.22 28.11 -1.39
C ALA A 91 -34.06 29.34 -1.76
N ASP A 92 -34.97 29.75 -0.87
CA ASP A 92 -35.90 30.86 -1.09
C ASP A 92 -35.34 32.23 -0.67
N ASP A 93 -34.18 32.28 -0.01
CA ASP A 93 -33.58 33.51 0.50
C ASP A 93 -32.26 33.80 -0.23
N SER A 94 -32.37 34.63 -1.26
CA SER A 94 -31.23 35.00 -2.13
C SER A 94 -30.08 35.65 -1.36
N THR A 95 -30.38 36.37 -0.27
CA THR A 95 -29.38 37.03 0.57
C THR A 95 -28.62 35.99 1.40
N LYS A 96 -29.34 35.07 2.05
CA LYS A 96 -28.71 33.95 2.79
C LYS A 96 -27.93 33.02 1.86
N ALA A 97 -28.45 32.74 0.66
CA ALA A 97 -27.74 31.93 -0.33
C ALA A 97 -26.39 32.56 -0.73
N GLN A 98 -26.32 33.89 -0.88
CA GLN A 98 -25.06 34.60 -1.11
C GLN A 98 -24.09 34.47 0.07
N VAL A 99 -24.58 34.58 1.30
CA VAL A 99 -23.77 34.41 2.51
C VAL A 99 -23.18 32.99 2.58
N VAL A 100 -23.99 31.96 2.32
CA VAL A 100 -23.54 30.56 2.24
C VAL A 100 -22.41 30.42 1.21
N ARG A 101 -22.63 30.90 -0.03
CA ARG A 101 -21.60 30.86 -1.09
C ARG A 101 -20.30 31.54 -0.66
N LYS A 102 -20.37 32.70 -0.02
CA LYS A 102 -19.19 33.43 0.48
C LYS A 102 -18.43 32.63 1.54
N ASN A 103 -19.13 32.02 2.49
CA ASN A 103 -18.53 31.22 3.55
C ASN A 103 -17.81 29.99 2.99
N TYR A 104 -18.45 29.25 2.06
CA TYR A 104 -17.82 28.11 1.41
C TYR A 104 -16.68 28.51 0.48
N ALA A 105 -16.77 29.66 -0.20
CA ALA A 105 -15.66 30.20 -0.99
C ALA A 105 -14.43 30.51 -0.10
N LEU A 106 -14.64 31.08 1.10
CA LEU A 106 -13.57 31.32 2.06
C LEU A 106 -12.97 30.01 2.58
N ALA A 107 -13.81 29.03 2.93
CA ALA A 107 -13.36 27.71 3.37
C ALA A 107 -12.52 27.02 2.29
N ARG A 108 -12.94 27.06 1.02
CA ARG A 108 -12.17 26.53 -0.12
C ARG A 108 -10.82 27.24 -0.28
N ARG A 109 -10.75 28.57 -0.11
CA ARG A 109 -9.47 29.31 -0.14
C ARG A 109 -8.54 28.91 1.01
N ARG A 110 -9.08 28.71 2.22
CA ARG A 110 -8.31 28.21 3.38
C ARG A 110 -7.79 26.80 3.12
N LEU A 111 -8.65 25.91 2.64
CA LEU A 111 -8.27 24.55 2.25
C LEU A 111 -7.19 24.55 1.17
N ALA A 112 -7.32 25.37 0.13
CA ALA A 112 -6.31 25.48 -0.92
C ALA A 112 -4.94 25.89 -0.38
N ARG A 113 -4.88 26.86 0.55
CA ARG A 113 -3.63 27.25 1.21
C ARG A 113 -3.03 26.12 2.04
N GLN A 114 -3.84 25.40 2.82
CA GLN A 114 -3.33 24.26 3.59
C GLN A 114 -2.95 23.08 2.68
N GLY A 115 -3.66 22.87 1.58
CA GLY A 115 -3.34 21.86 0.57
C GLY A 115 -2.02 22.13 -0.16
N LEU A 116 -1.60 23.39 -0.30
CA LEU A 116 -0.25 23.72 -0.78
C LEU A 116 0.82 23.31 0.23
N LYS A 117 0.60 23.58 1.52
CA LYS A 117 1.53 23.16 2.59
C LYS A 117 1.60 21.63 2.71
N TYR A 118 0.46 20.96 2.63
CA TYR A 118 0.37 19.51 2.62
C TYR A 118 1.19 18.91 1.48
N ARG A 119 1.01 19.41 0.25
CA ARG A 119 1.79 18.96 -0.92
C ARG A 119 3.29 19.26 -0.80
N ALA A 120 3.66 20.39 -0.21
CA ALA A 120 5.07 20.69 0.05
C ALA A 120 5.69 19.70 1.05
N ILE A 121 4.95 19.30 2.08
CA ILE A 121 5.38 18.27 3.03
C ILE A 121 5.50 16.90 2.34
N GLU A 122 4.55 16.54 1.49
CA GLU A 122 4.65 15.30 0.71
C GLU A 122 5.88 15.30 -0.20
N ALA A 123 6.15 16.40 -0.91
CA ALA A 123 7.33 16.54 -1.76
C ALA A 123 8.63 16.47 -0.95
N GLN A 124 8.68 17.08 0.23
CA GLN A 124 9.85 17.06 1.12
C GLN A 124 10.08 15.68 1.74
N SER A 125 9.02 14.92 2.02
CA SER A 125 9.12 13.64 2.72
C SER A 125 9.74 12.51 1.91
N GLY A 126 9.84 12.64 0.59
CA GLY A 126 10.25 11.55 -0.31
C GLY A 126 9.17 10.47 -0.49
N TYR A 127 7.95 10.70 0.00
CA TYR A 127 6.86 9.71 0.00
C TYR A 127 6.51 9.18 -1.39
N ALA A 128 6.44 10.05 -2.41
CA ALA A 128 6.10 9.63 -3.76
C ALA A 128 7.14 8.66 -4.35
N GLU A 129 8.43 8.97 -4.19
CA GLU A 129 9.52 8.12 -4.68
C GLU A 129 9.58 6.79 -3.92
N ALA A 130 9.42 6.83 -2.59
CA ALA A 130 9.40 5.63 -1.77
C ALA A 130 8.21 4.72 -2.11
N LEU A 131 7.03 5.30 -2.35
CA LEU A 131 5.83 4.58 -2.78
C LEU A 131 6.03 3.93 -4.15
N GLU A 132 6.62 4.64 -5.10
CA GLU A 132 6.90 4.11 -6.44
C GLU A 132 7.90 2.95 -6.39
N LYS A 133 8.97 3.09 -5.60
CA LYS A 133 9.96 2.03 -5.36
C LYS A 133 9.32 0.80 -4.73
N ASP A 134 8.51 0.99 -3.70
CA ASP A 134 7.81 -0.10 -3.02
C ASP A 134 6.82 -0.81 -3.94
N THR A 135 6.03 -0.04 -4.70
CA THR A 135 5.08 -0.58 -5.69
C THR A 135 5.79 -1.40 -6.75
N THR A 136 6.94 -0.91 -7.24
CA THR A 136 7.74 -1.62 -8.25
C THR A 136 8.31 -2.92 -7.70
N ALA A 137 8.87 -2.88 -6.49
CA ALA A 137 9.40 -4.07 -5.82
C ALA A 137 8.29 -5.09 -5.52
N TYR A 138 7.12 -4.63 -5.09
CA TYR A 138 5.93 -5.45 -4.90
C TYR A 138 5.51 -6.16 -6.19
N HIS A 139 5.47 -5.45 -7.32
CA HIS A 139 5.12 -6.08 -8.61
C HIS A 139 6.11 -7.18 -9.02
N ARG A 140 7.41 -6.98 -8.80
CA ARG A 140 8.43 -8.00 -9.06
C ARG A 140 8.29 -9.20 -8.13
N PHE A 141 8.11 -8.94 -6.84
CA PHE A 141 7.85 -9.98 -5.85
C PHE A 141 6.61 -10.79 -6.21
N ARG A 142 5.51 -10.12 -6.57
CA ARG A 142 4.26 -10.77 -6.95
C ARG A 142 4.41 -11.63 -8.21
N ALA A 143 5.10 -11.15 -9.23
CA ALA A 143 5.38 -11.94 -10.42
C ALA A 143 6.20 -13.20 -10.11
N ALA A 144 7.24 -13.08 -9.26
CA ALA A 144 8.04 -14.22 -8.83
C ALA A 144 7.25 -15.20 -7.93
N HIS A 145 6.41 -14.67 -7.05
CA HIS A 145 5.49 -15.43 -6.22
C HIS A 145 4.52 -16.24 -7.07
N ASP A 146 3.85 -15.60 -8.04
CA ASP A 146 2.86 -16.26 -8.90
C ASP A 146 3.51 -17.34 -9.78
N ALA A 147 4.73 -17.09 -10.28
CA ALA A 147 5.51 -18.11 -10.99
C ALA A 147 5.87 -19.31 -10.10
N LEU A 148 6.22 -19.06 -8.84
CA LEU A 148 6.54 -20.11 -7.87
C LEU A 148 5.28 -20.88 -7.42
N ALA A 149 4.14 -20.19 -7.24
CA ALA A 149 2.85 -20.78 -6.90
C ALA A 149 2.27 -21.66 -8.03
N ALA A 150 2.55 -21.30 -9.29
CA ALA A 150 2.18 -22.10 -10.44
C ALA A 150 3.06 -23.35 -10.62
N TYR A 151 4.23 -23.40 -9.98
CA TYR A 151 5.13 -24.54 -10.08
C TYR A 151 4.52 -25.78 -9.41
N ARG A 152 4.80 -26.95 -9.98
CA ARG A 152 4.38 -28.26 -9.46
C ARG A 152 5.62 -29.07 -9.11
N PRO A 153 6.00 -29.15 -7.82
CA PRO A 153 7.16 -29.93 -7.40
C PRO A 153 6.87 -31.42 -7.60
N VAL A 154 7.81 -32.12 -8.23
CA VAL A 154 7.72 -33.57 -8.51
C VAL A 154 8.62 -34.39 -7.58
N THR A 155 9.51 -33.73 -6.83
CA THR A 155 10.39 -34.38 -5.85
C THR A 155 10.29 -33.76 -4.47
N LEU A 156 10.51 -34.57 -3.43
CA LEU A 156 10.68 -34.09 -2.05
C LEU A 156 11.80 -33.05 -1.92
N THR A 157 12.83 -33.14 -2.76
CA THR A 157 13.94 -32.19 -2.75
C THR A 157 13.52 -30.81 -3.26
N GLU A 158 12.65 -30.74 -4.27
CA GLU A 158 12.07 -29.48 -4.75
C GLU A 158 11.15 -28.85 -3.70
N VAL A 159 10.33 -29.65 -3.01
CA VAL A 159 9.53 -29.18 -1.86
C VAL A 159 10.43 -28.59 -0.78
N ALA A 160 11.50 -29.32 -0.40
CA ALA A 160 12.45 -28.85 0.60
C ALA A 160 13.24 -27.61 0.15
N ALA A 161 13.43 -27.42 -1.16
CA ALA A 161 14.04 -26.21 -1.71
C ALA A 161 13.11 -25.00 -1.56
N ILE A 162 11.84 -25.14 -1.98
CA ILE A 162 10.80 -24.12 -1.85
C ILE A 162 10.70 -23.67 -0.40
N ILE A 163 10.52 -24.61 0.53
CA ILE A 163 10.41 -24.32 1.97
C ILE A 163 11.65 -23.57 2.48
N ARG A 164 12.85 -24.01 2.11
CA ARG A 164 14.10 -23.36 2.56
C ARG A 164 14.20 -21.92 2.04
N THR A 165 13.95 -21.68 0.77
CA THR A 165 14.04 -20.32 0.23
C THR A 165 12.97 -19.40 0.81
N THR A 166 11.73 -19.87 0.93
CA THR A 166 10.62 -19.06 1.44
C THR A 166 10.79 -18.78 2.93
N SER A 167 11.29 -19.74 3.71
CA SER A 167 11.62 -19.54 5.13
C SER A 167 12.78 -18.57 5.35
N ALA A 168 13.76 -18.51 4.43
CA ALA A 168 14.91 -17.60 4.53
C ALA A 168 14.51 -16.12 4.40
N VAL A 169 13.50 -15.82 3.57
CA VAL A 169 12.97 -14.44 3.42
C VAL A 169 11.89 -14.12 4.46
N GLY A 170 11.28 -15.16 5.03
CA GLY A 170 10.23 -15.10 6.04
C GLY A 170 8.83 -15.26 5.44
N PRO A 171 7.83 -15.71 6.24
CA PRO A 171 6.46 -15.91 5.77
C PRO A 171 5.74 -14.58 5.43
N TYR A 172 6.29 -13.46 5.87
CA TYR A 172 5.79 -12.12 5.59
C TYR A 172 6.84 -11.35 4.81
N VAL A 173 6.52 -11.06 3.55
CA VAL A 173 7.33 -10.17 2.71
C VAL A 173 6.64 -8.82 2.72
N GLY A 174 6.97 -8.05 3.75
CA GLY A 174 6.30 -6.80 4.05
C GLY A 174 4.83 -6.98 4.46
N HIS A 175 3.92 -6.25 3.81
CA HIS A 175 2.46 -6.29 4.01
C HIS A 175 1.81 -7.40 3.18
N SER A 176 2.60 -8.12 2.40
CA SER A 176 2.14 -9.24 1.58
C SER A 176 2.52 -10.56 2.24
N HIS A 177 1.67 -11.56 2.04
CA HIS A 177 1.99 -12.92 2.43
C HIS A 177 3.04 -13.46 1.44
N GLY A 178 4.11 -14.04 1.98
CA GLY A 178 5.01 -14.89 1.19
C GLY A 178 4.31 -16.18 0.77
N ILE A 179 5.05 -17.08 0.10
CA ILE A 179 4.58 -18.44 -0.13
C ILE A 179 4.26 -19.08 1.22
N ASN A 180 3.00 -19.39 1.42
CA ASN A 180 2.48 -19.93 2.67
C ASN A 180 2.23 -21.44 2.56
N VAL A 181 1.88 -22.08 3.68
CA VAL A 181 1.65 -23.54 3.75
C VAL A 181 0.50 -23.97 2.82
N ARG A 182 -0.52 -23.13 2.64
CA ARG A 182 -1.64 -23.41 1.74
C ARG A 182 -1.19 -23.36 0.28
N ASP A 183 -0.37 -22.38 -0.11
CA ASP A 183 0.17 -22.34 -1.47
C ASP A 183 0.98 -23.60 -1.76
N ILE A 184 1.79 -24.06 -0.80
CA ILE A 184 2.56 -25.31 -0.91
C ILE A 184 1.62 -26.52 -0.98
N ALA A 185 0.54 -26.55 -0.21
CA ALA A 185 -0.46 -27.62 -0.28
C ALA A 185 -1.15 -27.65 -1.66
N ASP A 186 -1.58 -26.50 -2.17
CA ASP A 186 -2.20 -26.36 -3.49
C ASP A 186 -1.24 -26.78 -4.64
N MET A 187 0.08 -26.56 -4.46
CA MET A 187 1.10 -27.06 -5.39
C MET A 187 1.18 -28.59 -5.41
N LEU A 188 0.95 -29.25 -4.27
CA LEU A 188 1.04 -30.70 -4.11
C LEU A 188 -0.27 -31.42 -4.52
N ASP A 189 -1.42 -30.84 -4.18
CA ASP A 189 -2.74 -31.44 -4.43
C ASP A 189 -3.11 -31.45 -5.93
N GLY A 190 -2.61 -30.50 -6.72
CA GLY A 190 -2.76 -30.50 -8.18
C GLY A 190 -2.11 -31.68 -8.90
N GLY A 191 -1.37 -32.55 -8.20
CA GLY A 191 -0.78 -33.79 -8.71
C GLY A 191 -1.60 -35.06 -8.43
N ALA A 192 -2.72 -35.00 -7.70
CA ALA A 192 -3.49 -36.18 -7.31
C ALA A 192 -4.40 -36.76 -8.42
N SER A 193 -4.30 -36.25 -9.66
CA SER A 193 -5.06 -36.73 -10.82
C SER A 193 -4.17 -36.88 -12.06
N ALA A 194 -3.19 -37.77 -12.01
CA ALA A 194 -2.51 -38.33 -13.18
C ALA A 194 -1.93 -39.72 -12.86
#